data_AF-A0A2E5VX49-F1
#
_entry.id   AF-A0A2E5VX49-F1
#
_cell.length_a   1.000
_cell.length_b   1.000
_cell.length_c   1.000
_cell.angle_alpha   90.00
_cell.angle_beta   90.00
_cell.angle_gamma   90.00
#
_symmetry.space_group_name_H-M   'P 1'
#
loop_
_entity.id
_entity.type
_entity.pdbx_description
1 polymer ?
#
loop_
_entity_poly.entity_id
_entity_poly.type
_entity_poly.pdbx_seq_one_letter_code
_entity_poly.pdbx_strand_id
1 'polypeptide(L)'
;AEAKAAEEAELDAAAAAAAEEAKRKMAAELGLEVDDPEVDEAVAESTVAEATEEEAEEVVAKELLGWNVGAAASIGLIKGESFSGGLPTGGTLVITTPYGFKVGPFDYTISLGFGGYSGSGEASDGTSVDFNPSFLGIGGNLTLAQFIFAEGHVGSVGEGTGFRGFAGITLERLMKRGFNLPFNLLVGSEAFYSTDMAGAGNPSGWAAIGLRLDYGF
;
A
#
# COMPACT_ATOMS: atom_id res chain seq x y z
N ALA A 1 -30.86 41.35 5.72
CA ALA A 1 -29.65 40.71 6.27
C ALA A 1 -30.02 39.37 6.91
N GLU A 2 -30.99 39.35 7.83
CA GLU A 2 -31.44 38.12 8.52
C GLU A 2 -31.99 37.01 7.61
N ALA A 3 -32.79 37.34 6.58
CA ALA A 3 -33.34 36.32 5.67
C ALA A 3 -32.26 35.56 4.87
N LYS A 4 -31.15 36.23 4.51
CA LYS A 4 -30.02 35.58 3.82
C LYS A 4 -29.20 34.72 4.77
N ALA A 5 -29.01 35.16 6.02
CA ALA A 5 -28.29 34.38 7.03
C ALA A 5 -29.04 33.10 7.43
N ALA A 6 -30.38 33.14 7.42
CA ALA A 6 -31.20 31.94 7.67
C ALA A 6 -31.11 30.92 6.53
N GLU A 7 -31.12 31.38 5.28
CA GLU A 7 -31.01 30.53 4.09
C GLU A 7 -29.60 29.89 3.98
N GLU A 8 -28.56 30.63 4.33
CA GLU A 8 -27.17 30.15 4.35
C GLU A 8 -26.95 29.11 5.46
N ALA A 9 -27.54 29.32 6.64
CA ALA A 9 -27.51 28.35 7.74
C ALA A 9 -28.24 27.04 7.43
N GLU A 10 -29.34 27.11 6.67
CA GLU A 10 -30.10 25.92 6.25
C GLU A 10 -29.32 25.10 5.20
N LEU A 11 -28.59 25.76 4.30
CA LEU A 11 -27.71 25.11 3.33
C LEU A 11 -26.48 24.48 3.99
N ASP A 12 -25.87 25.13 4.98
CA ASP A 12 -24.75 24.57 5.73
C ASP A 12 -25.17 23.36 6.57
N ALA A 13 -26.37 23.39 7.16
CA ALA A 13 -26.93 22.24 7.88
C ALA A 13 -27.20 21.04 6.96
N ALA A 14 -27.74 21.30 5.76
CA ALA A 14 -27.96 20.26 4.75
C ALA A 14 -26.64 19.67 4.22
N ALA A 15 -25.62 20.51 4.03
CA ALA A 15 -24.28 20.07 3.61
C ALA A 15 -23.59 19.24 4.70
N ALA A 16 -23.72 19.62 5.98
CA ALA A 16 -23.19 18.86 7.10
C ALA A 16 -23.87 17.48 7.22
N ALA A 17 -25.20 17.41 7.12
CA ALA A 17 -25.94 16.16 7.15
C ALA A 17 -25.57 15.22 5.98
N ALA A 18 -25.42 15.77 4.77
CA ALA A 18 -24.99 15.01 3.61
C ALA A 18 -23.54 14.50 3.74
N ALA A 19 -22.64 15.31 4.31
CA ALA A 19 -21.27 14.93 4.58
C ALA A 19 -21.18 13.83 5.65
N GLU A 20 -22.03 13.89 6.68
CA GLU A 20 -22.11 12.87 7.73
C GLU A 20 -22.68 11.54 7.19
N GLU A 21 -23.71 11.60 6.35
CA GLU A 21 -24.26 10.41 5.70
C GLU A 21 -23.25 9.77 4.72
N ALA A 22 -22.51 10.59 3.98
CA ALA A 22 -21.42 10.12 3.12
C ALA A 22 -20.29 9.49 3.95
N LYS A 23 -19.95 10.10 5.10
CA LYS A 23 -18.97 9.55 6.05
C LYS A 23 -19.45 8.23 6.65
N ARG A 24 -20.73 8.09 7.02
CA ARG A 24 -21.32 6.82 7.49
C ARG A 24 -21.32 5.75 6.39
N LYS A 25 -21.68 6.11 5.15
CA LYS A 25 -21.64 5.17 4.01
C LYS A 25 -20.22 4.71 3.71
N MET A 26 -19.25 5.63 3.70
CA MET A 26 -17.84 5.28 3.52
C MET A 26 -17.29 4.48 4.70
N ALA A 27 -17.66 4.81 5.95
CA ALA A 27 -17.26 4.06 7.13
C ALA A 27 -17.85 2.66 7.14
N ALA A 28 -19.10 2.48 6.72
CA ALA A 28 -19.74 1.17 6.56
C ALA A 28 -19.09 0.34 5.44
N GLU A 29 -18.73 0.97 4.32
CA GLU A 29 -18.03 0.31 3.21
C GLU A 29 -16.59 -0.09 3.57
N LEU A 30 -15.92 0.72 4.40
CA LEU A 30 -14.60 0.42 4.97
C LEU A 30 -14.66 -0.44 6.25
N GLY A 31 -15.88 -0.65 6.76
CA GLY A 31 -16.23 -1.28 8.03
C GLY A 31 -15.43 -0.78 9.25
N LEU A 32 -15.24 0.54 9.31
CA LEU A 32 -14.78 1.26 10.50
C LEU A 32 -15.98 1.48 11.42
N GLU A 33 -15.82 1.21 12.72
CA GLU A 33 -16.83 1.54 13.72
C GLU A 33 -17.01 3.06 13.77
N VAL A 34 -18.25 3.51 13.56
CA VAL A 34 -18.63 4.92 13.75
C VAL A 34 -19.08 5.04 15.20
N ASP A 35 -18.27 5.71 16.00
CA ASP A 35 -18.59 6.07 17.37
C ASP A 35 -19.72 7.12 17.33
N ASP A 36 -20.97 6.65 17.47
CA ASP A 36 -22.18 7.46 17.41
C ASP A 36 -22.76 7.63 18.83
N PRO A 37 -22.65 8.83 19.43
CA PRO A 37 -23.10 9.06 20.81
C PRO A 37 -24.64 9.10 20.97
N GLU A 38 -25.44 8.95 19.92
CA GLU A 38 -26.92 9.04 20.01
C GLU A 38 -27.66 7.70 20.03
N VAL A 39 -26.97 6.55 20.04
CA VAL A 39 -27.60 5.20 19.98
C VAL A 39 -27.67 4.49 21.34
N ASP A 40 -27.23 5.11 22.43
CA ASP A 40 -27.10 4.44 23.73
C ASP A 40 -28.36 4.40 24.62
N GLU A 41 -29.49 5.01 24.25
CA GLU A 41 -30.66 5.11 25.16
C GLU A 41 -31.97 4.43 24.71
N ALA A 42 -32.06 3.76 23.56
CA ALA A 42 -33.38 3.37 23.01
C ALA A 42 -33.63 1.88 22.68
N VAL A 43 -32.80 0.92 23.12
CA VAL A 43 -33.12 -0.51 22.90
C VAL A 43 -32.83 -1.37 24.13
N ALA A 44 -33.44 -0.99 25.25
CA ALA A 44 -33.73 -1.92 26.33
C ALA A 44 -35.04 -2.66 26.02
N GLU A 45 -34.99 -4.00 26.04
CA GLU A 45 -36.10 -4.96 25.89
C GLU A 45 -36.75 -5.08 24.49
N SER A 46 -36.31 -6.06 23.70
CA SER A 46 -37.06 -7.32 23.59
C SER A 46 -36.46 -8.29 22.57
N THR A 47 -36.58 -9.57 22.91
CA THR A 47 -36.45 -10.76 22.05
C THR A 47 -35.05 -11.20 21.60
N VAL A 48 -34.53 -12.13 22.40
CA VAL A 48 -33.66 -13.22 22.00
C VAL A 48 -34.26 -13.95 20.79
N ALA A 49 -33.67 -13.76 19.62
CA ALA A 49 -33.76 -14.69 18.51
C ALA A 49 -32.33 -14.90 18.00
N GLU A 50 -31.93 -16.16 17.90
CA GLU A 50 -30.62 -16.63 17.46
C GLU A 50 -30.17 -15.91 16.17
N ALA A 51 -29.40 -14.83 16.34
CA ALA A 51 -28.45 -14.40 15.35
C ALA A 51 -27.15 -15.11 15.73
N THR A 52 -26.89 -16.20 15.02
CA THR A 52 -25.58 -16.81 14.86
C THR A 52 -24.49 -15.77 15.08
N GLU A 53 -23.65 -15.99 16.10
CA GLU A 53 -22.30 -15.47 16.12
C GLU A 53 -21.64 -15.94 14.81
N GLU A 54 -21.83 -15.18 13.72
CA GLU A 54 -20.77 -15.06 12.74
C GLU A 54 -19.65 -14.42 13.54
N GLU A 55 -18.77 -15.27 14.08
CA GLU A 55 -17.44 -14.90 14.49
C GLU A 55 -17.00 -13.85 13.47
N ALA A 56 -16.84 -12.61 13.93
CA ALA A 56 -16.11 -11.63 13.19
C ALA A 56 -14.76 -12.28 12.95
N GLU A 57 -14.59 -12.94 11.80
CA GLU A 57 -13.33 -13.49 11.36
C GLU A 57 -12.41 -12.30 11.38
N GLU A 58 -11.63 -12.25 12.47
CA GLU A 58 -10.56 -11.33 12.72
C GLU A 58 -9.86 -11.21 11.37
N VAL A 59 -9.83 -9.99 10.83
CA VAL A 59 -9.13 -9.70 9.58
C VAL A 59 -7.65 -9.83 9.90
N VAL A 60 -7.20 -11.05 10.14
CA VAL A 60 -5.80 -11.35 10.20
C VAL A 60 -5.39 -11.18 8.75
N ALA A 61 -4.61 -10.14 8.49
CA ALA A 61 -3.59 -10.21 7.45
C ALA A 61 -2.65 -11.36 7.83
N LYS A 62 -3.17 -12.59 7.79
CA LYS A 62 -2.37 -13.80 7.75
C LYS A 62 -1.67 -13.62 6.43
N GLU A 63 -0.38 -13.30 6.52
CA GLU A 63 0.52 -13.67 5.44
C GLU A 63 0.10 -15.07 5.03
N LEU A 64 -0.38 -15.21 3.79
CA LEU A 64 -0.94 -16.46 3.30
C LEU A 64 0.14 -17.51 3.56
N LEU A 65 -0.10 -18.39 4.55
CA LEU A 65 0.84 -19.42 5.00
C LEU A 65 1.06 -20.37 3.82
N GLY A 66 1.98 -20.03 2.94
CA GLY A 66 2.02 -20.57 1.58
C GLY A 66 2.92 -19.76 0.66
N TRP A 67 2.87 -20.11 -0.63
CA TRP A 67 3.58 -19.34 -1.64
C TRP A 67 2.73 -18.13 -2.02
N ASN A 68 3.39 -16.99 -2.22
CA ASN A 68 2.71 -15.79 -2.68
C ASN A 68 3.55 -15.07 -3.74
N VAL A 69 2.86 -14.53 -4.74
CA VAL A 69 3.45 -13.70 -5.78
C VAL A 69 2.84 -12.31 -5.71
N GLY A 70 3.71 -11.32 -5.59
CA GLY A 70 3.36 -9.90 -5.60
C GLY A 70 3.89 -9.20 -6.82
N ALA A 71 3.05 -8.49 -7.57
CA ALA A 71 3.45 -7.68 -8.71
C ALA A 71 3.10 -6.21 -8.44
N ALA A 72 4.13 -5.37 -8.35
CA ALA A 72 4.01 -3.94 -8.15
C ALA A 72 4.32 -3.18 -9.45
N ALA A 73 3.48 -2.19 -9.78
CA ALA A 73 3.77 -1.16 -10.77
C ALA A 73 3.94 0.17 -10.04
N SER A 74 5.01 0.89 -10.33
CA SER A 74 5.34 2.11 -9.59
C SER A 74 5.92 3.21 -10.46
N ILE A 75 5.60 4.44 -10.06
CA ILE A 75 5.97 5.69 -10.73
C ILE A 75 6.83 6.49 -9.76
N GLY A 76 8.05 6.84 -10.19
CA GLY A 76 8.99 7.63 -9.42
C GLY A 76 8.43 9.01 -9.08
N LEU A 77 8.73 9.49 -7.88
CA LEU A 77 8.38 10.80 -7.37
C LEU A 77 9.63 11.66 -7.12
N ILE A 78 10.69 11.03 -6.60
CA ILE A 78 11.98 11.67 -6.33
C ILE A 78 13.10 10.74 -6.78
N LYS A 79 14.23 11.33 -7.19
CA LYS A 79 15.41 10.61 -7.67
C LYS A 79 16.68 11.32 -7.19
N GLY A 80 17.75 10.56 -6.99
CA GLY A 80 19.06 11.09 -6.64
C GLY A 80 19.81 11.70 -7.83
N GLU A 81 21.02 12.18 -7.58
CA GLU A 81 21.81 12.92 -8.56
C GLU A 81 22.37 12.05 -9.69
N SER A 82 22.58 10.75 -9.46
CA SER A 82 23.02 9.82 -10.53
C SER A 82 21.98 9.65 -11.65
N PHE A 83 20.78 10.21 -11.48
CA PHE A 83 19.73 10.18 -12.49
C PHE A 83 19.73 11.50 -13.28
N SER A 84 20.35 11.52 -14.45
CA SER A 84 20.28 12.65 -15.39
C SER A 84 18.97 12.70 -16.19
N GLY A 85 18.19 11.61 -16.20
CA GLY A 85 16.96 11.44 -16.99
C GLY A 85 15.65 11.79 -16.28
N GLY A 86 14.55 11.11 -16.63
CA GLY A 86 13.24 11.27 -16.00
C GLY A 86 13.13 10.58 -14.63
N LEU A 87 11.93 10.61 -14.06
CA LEU A 87 11.62 9.83 -12.86
C LEU A 87 11.47 8.34 -13.22
N PRO A 88 12.20 7.42 -12.57
CA PRO A 88 12.12 6.00 -12.89
C PRO A 88 10.70 5.47 -12.72
N THR A 89 10.20 4.77 -13.73
CA THR A 89 8.89 4.11 -13.73
C THR A 89 9.08 2.67 -14.14
N GLY A 90 8.38 1.74 -13.49
CA GLY A 90 8.62 0.33 -13.73
C GLY A 90 7.79 -0.56 -12.84
N GLY A 91 8.33 -1.74 -12.57
CA GLY A 91 7.67 -2.68 -11.69
C GLY A 91 8.62 -3.66 -11.03
N THR A 92 8.12 -4.26 -9.96
CA THR A 92 8.78 -5.29 -9.18
C THR A 92 7.87 -6.50 -9.07
N LEU A 93 8.44 -7.68 -9.19
CA LEU A 93 7.81 -8.96 -8.91
C LEU A 93 8.51 -9.56 -7.68
N VAL A 94 7.70 -10.03 -6.73
CA VAL A 94 8.15 -10.60 -5.46
C VAL A 94 7.58 -12.00 -5.34
N ILE A 95 8.42 -12.96 -4.97
CA ILE A 95 8.03 -14.31 -4.62
C ILE A 95 8.29 -14.52 -3.14
N THR A 96 7.22 -14.66 -2.39
CA THR A 96 7.25 -14.94 -0.96
C THR A 96 7.17 -16.45 -0.75
N THR A 97 8.07 -16.97 0.07
CA THR A 97 8.14 -18.40 0.40
C THR A 97 7.30 -18.71 1.64
N PRO A 98 6.91 -19.97 1.89
CA PRO A 98 6.25 -20.35 3.14
C PRO A 98 7.21 -20.38 4.36
N TYR A 99 8.48 -20.00 4.18
CA TYR A 99 9.48 -20.05 5.23
C TYR A 99 9.63 -18.67 5.88
N GLY A 100 9.45 -18.62 7.20
CA GLY A 100 9.58 -17.41 7.99
C GLY A 100 10.01 -17.69 9.42
N PHE A 101 10.33 -16.63 10.15
CA PHE A 101 10.69 -16.67 11.55
C PHE A 101 10.22 -15.39 12.24
N LYS A 102 10.08 -15.43 13.57
CA LYS A 102 9.68 -14.25 14.33
C LYS A 102 10.87 -13.35 14.62
N VAL A 103 10.69 -12.05 14.40
CA VAL A 103 11.62 -10.99 14.81
C VAL A 103 10.91 -10.12 15.83
N GLY A 104 11.06 -10.48 17.11
CA GLY A 104 10.30 -9.84 18.20
C GLY A 104 8.79 -10.10 18.06
N PRO A 105 7.94 -9.06 18.05
CA PRO A 105 6.49 -9.23 17.89
C PRO A 105 6.05 -9.44 16.43
N PHE A 106 6.97 -9.37 15.47
CA PHE A 106 6.64 -9.39 14.05
C PHE A 106 6.96 -10.74 13.41
N ASP A 107 6.12 -11.16 12.48
CA ASP A 107 6.36 -12.31 11.62
C ASP A 107 7.15 -11.85 10.39
N TYR A 108 8.33 -12.45 10.17
CA TYR A 108 9.18 -12.17 9.02
C TYR A 108 9.19 -13.37 8.09
N THR A 109 8.79 -13.18 6.84
CA THR A 109 8.73 -14.25 5.84
C THR A 109 9.74 -14.00 4.74
N ILE A 110 10.50 -15.03 4.36
CA ILE A 110 11.57 -14.93 3.36
C ILE A 110 10.97 -14.75 1.97
N SER A 111 11.48 -13.78 1.22
CA SER A 111 11.07 -13.47 -0.15
C SER A 111 12.24 -13.18 -1.09
N LEU A 112 11.99 -13.35 -2.38
CA LEU A 112 12.87 -12.97 -3.48
C LEU A 112 12.18 -11.88 -4.30
N GLY A 113 12.90 -10.82 -4.63
CA GLY A 113 12.39 -9.71 -5.41
C GLY A 113 13.22 -9.50 -6.67
N PHE A 114 12.55 -9.17 -7.77
CA PHE A 114 13.16 -8.78 -9.04
C PHE A 114 12.37 -7.65 -9.67
N GLY A 115 13.05 -6.66 -10.25
CA GLY A 115 12.38 -5.50 -10.81
C GLY A 115 13.15 -4.89 -11.97
N GLY A 116 12.43 -4.12 -12.76
CA GLY A 116 12.97 -3.40 -13.90
C GLY A 116 12.26 -2.06 -14.04
N TYR A 117 13.05 -1.02 -14.23
CA TYR A 117 12.56 0.35 -14.36
C TYR A 117 13.20 1.01 -15.58
N SER A 118 12.56 2.06 -16.06
CA SER A 118 13.10 2.94 -17.07
C SER A 118 12.80 4.39 -16.73
N GLY A 119 13.68 5.28 -17.15
CA GLY A 119 13.51 6.71 -17.06
C GLY A 119 14.34 7.39 -18.14
N SER A 120 13.71 8.26 -18.92
CA SER A 120 14.38 9.02 -19.98
C SER A 120 14.28 10.51 -19.69
N GLY A 121 15.33 11.26 -19.97
CA GLY A 121 15.31 12.71 -19.87
C GLY A 121 16.39 13.35 -20.73
N GLU A 122 16.47 14.67 -20.69
CA GLU A 122 17.43 15.43 -21.49
C GLU A 122 18.55 15.93 -20.58
N ALA A 123 19.80 15.65 -20.99
CA ALA A 123 20.98 16.27 -20.38
C ALA A 123 21.07 17.75 -20.76
N SER A 124 21.93 18.49 -20.06
CA SER A 124 22.12 19.93 -20.23
C SER A 124 22.60 20.35 -21.63
N ASP A 125 23.11 19.40 -22.42
CA ASP A 125 23.55 19.58 -23.81
C ASP A 125 22.49 19.18 -24.84
N GLY A 126 21.26 18.84 -24.40
CA GLY A 126 20.15 18.42 -25.24
C GLY A 126 20.23 16.97 -25.69
N THR A 127 21.17 16.17 -25.17
CA THR A 127 21.23 14.74 -25.46
C THR A 127 20.21 13.96 -24.61
N SER A 128 19.49 13.01 -25.22
CA SER A 128 18.61 12.12 -24.47
C SER A 128 19.45 11.11 -23.69
N VAL A 129 19.18 11.00 -22.39
CA VAL A 129 19.78 10.01 -21.51
C VAL A 129 18.71 9.06 -21.02
N ASP A 130 18.87 7.80 -21.38
CA ASP A 130 18.04 6.70 -20.91
C ASP A 130 18.70 6.02 -19.71
N PHE A 131 17.90 5.70 -18.71
CA PHE A 131 18.32 5.04 -17.50
C PHE A 131 17.41 3.85 -17.23
N ASN A 132 17.97 2.65 -17.11
CA ASN A 132 17.20 1.41 -16.99
C ASN A 132 17.73 0.54 -15.83
N PRO A 133 17.48 0.90 -14.56
CA PRO A 133 17.99 0.12 -13.45
C PRO A 133 17.19 -1.18 -13.34
N SER A 134 17.90 -2.23 -12.94
CA SER A 134 17.30 -3.50 -12.56
C SER A 134 17.45 -3.71 -11.06
N PHE A 135 16.61 -4.59 -10.51
CA PHE A 135 16.68 -5.00 -9.12
C PHE A 135 16.63 -6.53 -9.05
N LEU A 136 17.47 -7.11 -8.20
CA LEU A 136 17.42 -8.50 -7.79
C LEU A 136 17.85 -8.59 -6.32
N GLY A 137 17.00 -9.10 -5.45
CA GLY A 137 17.30 -9.17 -4.02
C GLY A 137 16.62 -10.30 -3.29
N ILE A 138 17.16 -10.59 -2.11
CA ILE A 138 16.57 -11.48 -1.11
C ILE A 138 16.17 -10.63 0.09
N GLY A 139 15.06 -10.97 0.71
CA GLY A 139 14.45 -10.10 1.69
C GLY A 139 13.37 -10.80 2.47
N GLY A 140 12.44 -9.98 2.94
CA GLY A 140 11.25 -10.49 3.56
C GLY A 140 10.18 -9.44 3.76
N ASN A 141 9.01 -9.96 4.06
CA ASN A 141 7.82 -9.18 4.36
C ASN A 141 7.65 -9.06 5.87
N LEU A 142 7.05 -7.95 6.27
CA LEU A 142 6.67 -7.63 7.62
C LEU A 142 5.26 -7.06 7.59
N THR A 143 4.31 -7.78 8.15
CA THR A 143 2.95 -7.28 8.32
C THR A 143 2.85 -6.53 9.64
N LEU A 144 2.68 -5.21 9.58
CA LEU A 144 2.58 -4.30 10.73
C LEU A 144 1.11 -3.98 10.97
N ALA A 145 0.49 -4.63 11.95
CA ALA A 145 -0.98 -4.58 12.14
C ALA A 145 -1.75 -5.12 10.93
N GLN A 146 -3.08 -5.25 11.06
CA GLN A 146 -3.93 -5.96 10.10
C GLN A 146 -4.04 -5.29 8.71
N PHE A 147 -3.53 -4.07 8.53
CA PHE A 147 -3.69 -3.33 7.28
C PHE A 147 -2.42 -2.67 6.72
N ILE A 148 -1.30 -2.62 7.47
CA ILE A 148 -0.04 -2.05 6.97
C ILE A 148 0.90 -3.19 6.60
N PHE A 149 1.34 -3.17 5.36
CA PHE A 149 2.31 -4.11 4.83
C PHE A 149 3.63 -3.40 4.61
N ALA A 150 4.73 -4.02 5.03
CA ALA A 150 6.08 -3.58 4.70
C ALA A 150 6.88 -4.76 4.13
N GLU A 151 7.82 -4.45 3.25
CA GLU A 151 8.73 -5.42 2.66
C GLU A 151 10.09 -4.75 2.47
N GLY A 152 11.15 -5.51 2.73
CA GLY A 152 12.52 -5.09 2.50
C GLY A 152 13.34 -6.18 1.83
N HIS A 153 14.08 -5.81 0.79
CA HIS A 153 15.01 -6.68 0.08
C HIS A 153 16.38 -6.03 -0.02
N VAL A 154 17.43 -6.83 0.13
CA VAL A 154 18.82 -6.44 -0.11
C VAL A 154 19.37 -7.24 -1.29
N GLY A 155 20.21 -6.61 -2.11
CA GLY A 155 20.75 -7.28 -3.29
C GLY A 155 21.35 -6.31 -4.29
N SER A 156 21.21 -6.63 -5.57
CA SER A 156 21.64 -5.78 -6.68
C SER A 156 20.57 -4.76 -7.00
N VAL A 157 20.94 -3.49 -7.10
CA VAL A 157 20.09 -2.38 -7.56
C VAL A 157 20.91 -1.55 -8.55
N GLY A 158 20.53 -1.52 -9.82
CA GLY A 158 21.39 -1.03 -10.89
C GLY A 158 22.64 -1.90 -11.02
N GLU A 159 23.81 -1.26 -11.06
CA GLU A 159 25.12 -1.94 -11.16
C GLU A 159 25.75 -2.28 -9.79
N GLY A 160 25.16 -1.77 -8.70
CA GLY A 160 25.71 -1.84 -7.35
C GLY A 160 24.86 -2.63 -6.37
N THR A 161 25.40 -2.85 -5.17
CA THR A 161 24.64 -3.41 -4.05
C THR A 161 23.73 -2.37 -3.43
N GLY A 162 22.57 -2.78 -2.94
CA GLY A 162 21.55 -1.86 -2.51
C GLY A 162 20.41 -2.51 -1.75
N PHE A 163 19.37 -1.72 -1.54
CA PHE A 163 18.11 -2.20 -0.99
C PHE A 163 16.91 -1.69 -1.80
N ARG A 164 15.83 -2.44 -1.69
CA ARG A 164 14.49 -2.09 -2.15
C ARG A 164 13.53 -2.26 -0.98
N GLY A 165 12.72 -1.25 -0.70
CA GLY A 165 11.68 -1.30 0.30
C GLY A 165 10.31 -0.97 -0.29
N PHE A 166 9.25 -1.61 0.20
CA PHE A 166 7.87 -1.21 -0.08
C PHE A 166 7.10 -1.12 1.22
N ALA A 167 6.27 -0.10 1.38
CA ALA A 167 5.36 0.04 2.50
C ALA A 167 4.03 0.57 1.99
N GLY A 168 2.93 -0.07 2.36
CA GLY A 168 1.62 0.28 1.83
C GLY A 168 0.47 -0.19 2.69
N ILE A 169 -0.72 0.25 2.31
CA ILE A 169 -1.99 -0.12 2.93
C ILE A 169 -2.66 -1.18 2.06
N THR A 170 -3.14 -2.24 2.69
CA THR A 170 -3.90 -3.29 2.03
C THR A 170 -5.36 -2.86 1.80
N LEU A 171 -5.89 -3.15 0.62
CA LEU A 171 -7.31 -3.01 0.29
C LEU A 171 -8.03 -4.37 0.35
N GLU A 172 -7.47 -5.34 1.07
CA GLU A 172 -7.95 -6.71 1.13
C GLU A 172 -9.43 -6.81 1.50
N ARG A 173 -9.88 -6.02 2.48
CA ARG A 173 -11.27 -6.00 2.90
C ARG A 173 -12.20 -5.65 1.73
N LEU A 174 -11.86 -4.63 0.96
CA LEU A 174 -12.63 -4.22 -0.21
C LEU A 174 -12.57 -5.28 -1.33
N MET A 175 -11.37 -5.79 -1.63
CA MET A 175 -11.16 -6.71 -2.75
C MET A 175 -11.73 -8.10 -2.52
N LYS A 176 -11.47 -8.69 -1.35
CA LYS A 176 -11.90 -10.06 -1.02
C LYS A 176 -13.32 -10.09 -0.47
N ARG A 177 -13.71 -9.19 0.44
CA ARG A 177 -15.07 -9.21 1.03
C ARG A 177 -16.10 -8.45 0.20
N GLY A 178 -15.70 -7.35 -0.46
CA GLY A 178 -16.60 -6.58 -1.32
C GLY A 178 -16.79 -7.19 -2.71
N PHE A 179 -15.68 -7.54 -3.38
CA PHE A 179 -15.70 -8.00 -4.78
C PHE A 179 -15.48 -9.50 -4.98
N ASN A 180 -15.22 -10.26 -3.91
CA ASN A 180 -14.93 -11.71 -3.95
C ASN A 180 -13.79 -12.06 -4.95
N LEU A 181 -12.77 -11.20 -5.00
CA LEU A 181 -11.62 -11.40 -5.88
C LEU A 181 -10.54 -12.23 -5.19
N PRO A 182 -9.85 -13.13 -5.90
CA PRO A 182 -8.85 -14.03 -5.30
C PRO A 182 -7.49 -13.35 -5.04
N PHE A 183 -7.40 -12.04 -5.26
CA PHE A 183 -6.16 -11.27 -5.10
C PHE A 183 -6.37 -10.09 -4.17
N ASN A 184 -5.28 -9.67 -3.54
CA ASN A 184 -5.22 -8.45 -2.75
C ASN A 184 -4.61 -7.32 -3.57
N LEU A 185 -5.01 -6.07 -3.28
CA LEU A 185 -4.44 -4.86 -3.87
C LEU A 185 -3.86 -4.00 -2.75
N LEU A 186 -2.65 -3.48 -2.94
CA LEU A 186 -1.98 -2.59 -2.02
C LEU A 186 -1.63 -1.29 -2.73
N VAL A 187 -1.75 -0.19 -2.00
CA VAL A 187 -1.29 1.13 -2.44
C VAL A 187 -0.21 1.57 -1.47
N GLY A 188 0.95 1.95 -1.98
CA GLY A 188 2.09 2.23 -1.13
C GLY A 188 3.22 3.00 -1.77
N SER A 189 4.22 3.28 -0.97
CA SER A 189 5.50 3.84 -1.40
C SER A 189 6.51 2.72 -1.62
N GLU A 190 7.33 2.87 -2.66
CA GLU A 190 8.47 2.03 -2.95
C GLU A 190 9.75 2.88 -2.91
N ALA A 191 10.83 2.37 -2.34
CA ALA A 191 12.09 3.08 -2.23
C ALA A 191 13.25 2.17 -2.63
N PHE A 192 14.23 2.76 -3.30
CA PHE A 192 15.41 2.07 -3.80
C PHE A 192 16.65 2.87 -3.48
N TYR A 193 17.72 2.17 -3.15
CA TYR A 193 19.04 2.74 -2.95
C TYR A 193 20.09 1.77 -3.46
N SER A 194 21.13 2.28 -4.09
CA SER A 194 22.29 1.53 -4.54
C SER A 194 23.57 2.28 -4.17
N THR A 195 24.63 1.53 -3.89
CA THR A 195 25.99 2.07 -3.77
C THR A 195 26.56 2.49 -5.11
N ASP A 196 26.06 1.93 -6.21
CA ASP A 196 26.44 2.31 -7.57
C ASP A 196 25.27 2.11 -8.55
N MET A 197 24.48 3.16 -8.72
CA MET A 197 23.25 3.08 -9.50
C MET A 197 23.50 2.95 -11.01
N ALA A 198 24.59 3.55 -11.51
CA ALA A 198 24.86 3.70 -12.94
C ALA A 198 26.25 3.18 -13.37
N GLY A 199 26.97 2.47 -12.49
CA GLY A 199 28.34 1.98 -12.76
C GLY A 199 29.41 3.08 -12.68
N ALA A 200 29.07 4.25 -12.13
CA ALA A 200 29.94 5.41 -12.03
C ALA A 200 30.61 5.53 -10.64
N GLY A 201 30.36 4.58 -9.73
CA GLY A 201 30.90 4.55 -8.37
C GLY A 201 30.21 5.51 -7.39
N ASN A 202 29.04 6.05 -7.74
CA ASN A 202 28.32 7.02 -6.90
C ASN A 202 27.01 6.42 -6.34
N PRO A 203 26.78 6.54 -5.03
CA PRO A 203 25.54 6.07 -4.42
C PRO A 203 24.36 6.93 -4.85
N SER A 204 23.22 6.31 -5.09
CA SER A 204 22.00 7.01 -5.46
C SER A 204 20.77 6.13 -5.27
N GLY A 205 19.59 6.73 -5.35
CA GLY A 205 18.32 6.06 -5.11
C GLY A 205 17.14 6.82 -5.68
N TRP A 206 15.96 6.22 -5.61
CA TRP A 206 14.71 6.87 -5.95
C TRP A 206 13.60 6.38 -5.03
N ALA A 207 12.55 7.19 -4.91
CA ALA A 207 11.31 6.77 -4.27
C ALA A 207 10.15 6.97 -5.23
N ALA A 208 9.17 6.08 -5.13
CA ALA A 208 8.04 5.94 -6.03
C ALA A 208 6.76 5.70 -5.24
N ILE A 209 5.63 5.95 -5.88
CA ILE A 209 4.33 5.45 -5.44
C ILE A 209 3.94 4.28 -6.34
N GLY A 210 3.36 3.24 -5.77
CA GLY A 210 3.03 2.03 -6.50
C GLY A 210 1.72 1.38 -6.09
N LEU A 211 1.15 0.67 -7.05
CA LEU A 211 0.06 -0.27 -6.86
C LEU A 211 0.63 -1.68 -6.93
N ARG A 212 0.25 -2.54 -5.98
CA ARG A 212 0.73 -3.92 -5.92
C ARG A 212 -0.43 -4.90 -5.84
N LEU A 213 -0.41 -5.89 -6.71
CA LEU A 213 -1.32 -7.02 -6.66
C LEU A 213 -0.61 -8.21 -6.02
N ASP A 214 -1.21 -8.77 -4.97
CA ASP A 214 -0.73 -9.97 -4.30
C ASP A 214 -1.69 -11.14 -4.50
N TYR A 215 -1.14 -12.29 -4.89
CA TYR A 215 -1.87 -13.54 -5.09
C TYR A 215 -1.15 -14.69 -4.37
N GLY A 216 -1.83 -15.36 -3.44
CA GLY A 216 -1.29 -16.55 -2.77
C GLY A 216 -1.95 -17.84 -3.28
N PHE A 217 -1.18 -18.92 -3.26
CA PHE A 217 -1.56 -20.24 -3.77
C PHE A 217 -0.86 -21.38 -3.03
#